data_AF-A0A1Q7UKD9-F1
#
_entry.id   AF-A0A1Q7UKD9-F1
#
_cell.length_a   1.000
_cell.length_b   1.000
_cell.length_c   1.000
_cell.angle_alpha   90.00
_cell.angle_beta   90.00
_cell.angle_gamma   90.00
#
_symmetry.space_group_name_H-M   'P 1'
#
loop_
_entity.id
_entity.type
_entity.pdbx_description
1 polymer ?
#
loop_
_entity_poly.entity_id
_entity_poly.type
_entity_poly.pdbx_seq_one_letter_code
_entity_poly.pdbx_strand_id
1 'polypeptide(L)' 'MSVVRILIWSLADSKTTLAELREQLPLLDDGDHWVANDASERFGLVSTSDELPDLVGIRDLIGKEPEIAEEYDLLE' A
#
# COMPACT_ATOMS: atom_id res chain seq x y z
N MET A 1 21.83 -4.30 -1.47
CA MET A 1 21.02 -4.97 -0.43
C MET A 1 19.61 -4.57 -0.75
N SER A 2 18.84 -5.47 -1.35
CA SER A 2 17.50 -5.12 -1.84
C SER A 2 16.52 -5.30 -0.68
N VAL A 3 15.75 -4.27 -0.40
CA VAL A 3 14.75 -4.28 0.68
C VAL A 3 13.37 -4.41 0.04
N VAL A 4 12.48 -5.19 0.66
CA VAL A 4 11.06 -5.17 0.35
C VAL A 4 10.29 -4.52 1.50
N ARG A 5 9.43 -3.58 1.16
CA ARG A 5 8.56 -2.84 2.07
C ARG A 5 7.13 -3.29 1.88
N ILE A 6 6.47 -3.62 2.97
CA ILE A 6 5.06 -4.05 2.98
C ILE A 6 4.28 -3.08 3.84
N LEU A 7 3.35 -2.38 3.19
CA LEU A 7 2.43 -1.44 3.82
C LEU A 7 1.01 -1.98 3.66
N ILE A 8 0.29 -2.22 4.76
CA ILE A 8 -1.10 -2.70 4.72
C ILE A 8 -2.01 -1.80 5.56
N TRP A 9 -3.12 -1.40 4.98
CA TRP A 9 -4.23 -0.69 5.59
C TRP A 9 -5.48 -1.57 5.63
N SER A 10 -6.18 -1.60 6.76
CA SER A 10 -7.58 -2.04 6.80
C SER A 10 -8.51 -0.96 6.25
N LEU A 11 -9.49 -1.37 5.43
CA LEU A 11 -10.56 -0.53 4.91
C LEU A 11 -11.85 -0.62 5.73
N ALA A 12 -11.95 -1.56 6.68
CA ALA A 12 -13.17 -1.85 7.44
C ALA A 12 -13.75 -0.64 8.20
N ASP A 13 -12.88 0.28 8.65
CA ASP A 13 -13.25 1.54 9.32
C ASP A 13 -12.78 2.78 8.53
N SER A 14 -12.52 2.63 7.23
CA SER A 14 -11.99 3.71 6.40
C SER A 14 -13.09 4.60 5.82
N LYS A 15 -12.70 5.79 5.34
CA LYS A 15 -13.63 6.73 4.69
C LYS A 15 -13.89 6.42 3.22
N THR A 16 -13.33 5.34 2.70
CA THR A 16 -13.30 5.01 1.27
C THR A 16 -13.57 3.53 1.05
N THR A 17 -13.99 3.18 -0.15
CA THR A 17 -14.08 1.78 -0.60
C THR A 17 -12.87 1.40 -1.45
N LEU A 18 -12.63 0.10 -1.64
CA LEU A 18 -11.60 -0.40 -2.55
C LEU A 18 -11.83 0.04 -4.00
N ALA A 19 -13.09 0.18 -4.42
CA ALA A 19 -13.44 0.64 -5.76
C ALA A 19 -13.01 2.10 -5.97
N GLU A 20 -13.32 2.99 -5.03
CA GLU A 20 -12.92 4.40 -5.08
C GLU A 20 -11.40 4.57 -4.99
N LEU A 21 -10.73 3.76 -4.15
CA LEU A 21 -9.28 3.75 -4.05
C LEU A 21 -8.63 3.42 -5.40
N ARG A 22 -9.13 2.38 -6.09
CA ARG A 22 -8.61 1.94 -7.40
C ARG A 22 -8.62 3.03 -8.46
N GLU A 23 -9.61 3.93 -8.42
CA GLU A 23 -9.71 5.05 -9.35
C GLU A 23 -8.70 6.16 -9.08
N GLN A 24 -8.11 6.19 -7.87
CA GLN A 24 -7.19 7.23 -7.42
C GLN A 24 -5.76 6.73 -7.18
N LEU A 25 -5.46 5.47 -7.52
CA LEU A 25 -4.12 4.91 -7.31
C LEU A 25 -3.11 5.64 -8.20
N PRO A 26 -1.98 6.10 -7.64
CA PRO A 26 -0.91 6.65 -8.44
C PRO A 26 -0.28 5.55 -9.30
N LEU A 27 0.35 5.99 -10.39
CA LEU A 27 1.23 5.13 -11.17
C LEU A 27 2.40 4.70 -10.30
N LEU A 28 2.80 3.44 -10.45
CA LEU A 28 3.89 2.82 -9.72
C LEU A 28 5.10 2.64 -10.64
N ASP A 29 6.29 2.72 -10.05
CA ASP A 29 7.54 2.35 -10.70
C ASP A 29 7.72 0.83 -10.74
N ASP A 30 8.71 0.36 -11.51
CA ASP A 30 9.03 -1.06 -11.61
C ASP A 30 9.48 -1.60 -10.24
N GLY A 31 8.78 -2.63 -9.74
CA GLY A 31 9.04 -3.24 -8.43
C GLY A 31 8.02 -2.90 -7.35
N ASP A 32 7.12 -1.95 -7.64
CA ASP A 32 6.03 -1.58 -6.74
C ASP A 32 4.70 -2.20 -7.19
N HIS A 33 3.94 -2.70 -6.21
CA HIS A 33 2.69 -3.41 -6.45
C HIS A 33 1.63 -3.05 -5.42
N TRP A 34 0.51 -2.49 -5.90
CA TRP A 34 -0.71 -2.40 -5.10
C TRP A 34 -1.32 -3.79 -4.89
N VAL A 35 -1.58 -4.14 -3.64
CA VAL A 35 -2.22 -5.38 -3.23
C VAL A 35 -3.55 -5.09 -2.55
N ALA A 36 -4.55 -5.92 -2.79
CA ALA A 36 -5.86 -5.78 -2.17
C ALA A 36 -6.47 -7.14 -1.86
N ASN A 37 -7.17 -7.23 -0.73
CA ASN A 37 -7.97 -8.37 -0.35
C ASN A 37 -9.36 -7.85 0.04
N ASP A 38 -10.30 -7.98 -0.88
CA ASP A 38 -11.68 -7.52 -0.72
C ASP A 38 -12.41 -8.28 0.41
N ALA A 39 -12.18 -9.59 0.52
CA ALA A 39 -12.82 -10.44 1.53
C ALA A 39 -12.39 -10.12 2.97
N SER A 40 -11.21 -9.52 3.14
CA SER A 40 -10.70 -9.08 4.45
C SER A 40 -10.64 -7.57 4.57
N GLU A 41 -11.19 -6.84 3.59
CA GLU A 41 -11.17 -5.37 3.51
C GLU A 41 -9.77 -4.80 3.74
N ARG A 42 -8.76 -5.32 3.04
CA ARG A 42 -7.38 -4.85 3.14
C ARG A 42 -6.88 -4.30 1.82
N PHE A 43 -6.08 -3.26 1.92
CA PHE A 43 -5.37 -2.64 0.81
C PHE A 43 -3.92 -2.40 1.22
N GLY A 44 -3.00 -2.40 0.28
CA GLY A 44 -1.59 -2.29 0.61
C GLY A 44 -0.68 -2.04 -0.57
N LEU A 45 0.57 -1.72 -0.26
CA LEU A 45 1.67 -1.59 -1.19
C LEU A 45 2.76 -2.60 -0.81
N VAL A 46 3.26 -3.33 -1.80
CA VAL A 46 4.52 -4.06 -1.71
C VAL A 46 5.50 -3.35 -2.62
N SER A 47 6.61 -2.88 -2.09
CA SER A 47 7.61 -2.09 -2.83
C SER A 47 8.98 -2.72 -2.68
N THR A 48 9.67 -2.95 -3.80
CA THR A 48 11.10 -3.31 -3.82
C THR A 48 11.98 -2.14 -4.28
N SER A 49 11.36 -0.99 -4.56
CA SER A 49 12.02 0.25 -4.93
C SER A 49 12.81 0.83 -3.76
N ASP A 50 13.89 1.55 -4.07
CA ASP A 50 14.68 2.25 -3.05
C ASP A 50 13.86 3.38 -2.37
N GLU A 51 12.98 4.04 -3.14
CA GLU A 51 12.09 5.10 -2.68
C GLU A 51 10.62 4.67 -2.79
N LEU A 52 9.82 5.01 -1.77
CA LEU A 52 8.37 4.78 -1.81
C LEU A 52 7.68 5.86 -2.66
N PRO A 53 6.58 5.52 -3.35
CA PRO A 53 5.75 6.49 -4.05
C PRO A 53 5.12 7.49 -3.08
N ASP A 54 4.56 8.59 -3.58
CA ASP A 54 3.83 9.53 -2.73
C ASP A 54 2.53 8.90 -2.20
N LEU A 55 2.55 8.55 -0.92
CA LEU A 55 1.44 7.90 -0.21
C LEU A 55 0.49 8.89 0.49
N VAL A 56 0.73 10.20 0.42
CA VAL A 56 -0.08 11.19 1.14
C VAL A 56 -1.55 11.10 0.70
N GLY A 57 -1.80 11.04 -0.60
CA GLY A 57 -3.16 10.92 -1.14
C GLY A 57 -3.89 9.65 -0.67
N ILE A 58 -3.18 8.51 -0.62
CA ILE A 58 -3.75 7.24 -0.15
C ILE A 58 -4.08 7.30 1.35
N ARG A 59 -3.18 7.87 2.16
CA ARG A 59 -3.40 8.05 3.60
C ARG A 59 -4.58 8.98 3.88
N ASP A 60 -4.74 10.03 3.08
CA ASP A 60 -5.86 10.97 3.21
C ASP A 60 -7.20 10.32 2.82
N LEU A 61 -7.22 9.51 1.75
CA LEU A 61 -8.41 8.76 1.33
C LEU A 61 -8.84 7.71 2.36
N ILE A 62 -7.89 6.91 2.85
CA ILE A 62 -8.16 5.90 3.87
C ILE A 62 -8.46 6.57 5.22
N GLY A 63 -7.83 7.71 5.48
CA GLY A 63 -7.97 8.51 6.70
C GLY A 63 -7.11 8.01 7.88
N LYS A 64 -6.13 7.14 7.63
CA LYS A 64 -5.24 6.58 8.66
C LYS A 64 -3.90 6.10 8.11
N GLU A 65 -2.97 5.91 9.03
CA GLU A 65 -1.68 5.23 8.78
C GLU A 65 -1.87 3.74 8.46
N PRO A 66 -0.90 3.12 7.77
CA PRO A 66 -0.88 1.68 7.60
C PRO A 66 -0.78 0.99 8.96
N GLU A 67 -1.54 -0.10 9.11
CA GLU A 67 -1.50 -0.96 10.29
C GLU A 67 -0.28 -1.88 10.29
N ILE A 68 0.21 -2.21 9.10
CA ILE A 68 1.45 -2.95 8.89
C ILE A 68 2.37 -2.06 8.08
N ALA A 69 3.55 -1.77 8.61
CA ALA A 69 4.63 -1.10 7.88
C ALA A 69 5.94 -1.79 8.20
N GLU A 70 6.27 -2.81 7.41
CA GLU A 70 7.41 -3.70 7.65
C GLU A 70 8.41 -3.61 6.50
N GLU A 71 9.69 -3.71 6.84
CA GLU A 71 10.80 -3.74 5.90
C GLU A 71 11.56 -5.04 6.08
N TYR A 72 11.92 -5.70 4.98
CA TYR A 72 12.65 -6.96 4.99
C TYR A 72 13.82 -6.91 4.02
N ASP A 73 14.93 -7.51 4.40
CA ASP A 73 16.01 -7.80 3.46
C ASP A 73 15.62 -8.97 2.56
N LEU A 74 15.76 -8.79 1.25
CA LEU A 74 15.62 -9.88 0.29
C LEU A 74 16.84 -10.80 0.35
N LEU A 75 16.58 -12.09 0.51
CA LEU A 75 17.59 -13.14 0.47
C LEU A 75 17.68 -13.66 -0.96
N GLU A 76 18.85 -13.56 -1.58
CA GLU A 76 19.16 -14.18 -2.89
C GLU A 76 19.29 -15.70 -2.79
#